data_AF-A0A7J9WQ56-F1
#
_entry.id   AF-A0A7J9WQ56-F1
#
_cell.length_a   1.000
_cell.length_b   1.000
_cell.length_c   1.000
_cell.angle_alpha   90.00
_cell.angle_beta   90.00
_cell.angle_gamma   90.00
#
_symmetry.space_group_name_H-M   'P 1'
#
loop_
_entity.id
_entity.type
_entity.pdbx_description
1 polymer ?
#
loop_
_entity_poly.entity_id
_entity_poly.type
_entity_poly.pdbx_seq_one_letter_code
_entity_poly.pdbx_strand_id
1 'polypeptide(L)' 'MGQSPTADVPFEGDGIIRDYIEKFSNWGRWGAGDERGAMNLVGPEQITAAATLVRQGKVISMTLPYDLRGPQSGGFRA' A
#
# COMPACT_ATOMS: atom_id res chain seq x y z
N MET A 1 26.76 9.78 31.78
CA MET A 1 25.57 10.50 31.25
C MET A 1 25.87 10.88 29.81
N GLY A 2 25.59 9.99 28.86
CA GLY A 2 25.67 10.30 27.42
C GLY A 2 24.28 10.70 26.95
N GLN A 3 24.14 11.89 26.39
CA GLN A 3 22.87 12.31 25.78
C GLN A 3 22.60 11.42 24.56
N SER A 4 21.37 10.89 24.45
CA SER A 4 20.94 10.17 23.24
C SER A 4 21.10 11.06 22.00
N PRO A 5 21.66 10.57 20.89
CA PRO A 5 21.91 11.35 19.68
C PRO A 5 20.66 11.59 18.82
N THR A 6 19.47 11.45 19.39
CA THR A 6 18.20 11.82 18.75
C THR A 6 17.85 13.24 19.16
N ALA A 7 18.69 14.21 18.81
CA ALA A 7 18.18 15.56 18.68
C ALA A 7 17.09 15.49 17.61
N ASP A 8 15.90 15.99 17.91
CA ASP A 8 14.82 16.19 16.93
C ASP A 8 15.34 17.16 15.86
N VAL A 9 16.00 16.63 14.83
CA VAL A 9 16.36 17.41 13.66
C VAL A 9 15.03 17.78 12.99
N PRO A 10 14.66 19.06 12.91
CA PRO A 10 13.40 19.46 12.33
C PRO A 10 13.35 18.97 10.87
N PHE A 11 12.30 18.24 10.51
CA PHE A 11 12.09 17.86 9.12
C PHE A 11 11.59 19.09 8.35
N GLU A 12 12.46 19.70 7.56
CA GLU A 12 12.17 20.93 6.79
C GLU A 12 11.18 20.70 5.63
N GLY A 13 10.70 19.47 5.42
CA GLY A 13 9.80 19.11 4.32
C GLY A 13 8.32 19.10 4.67
N ASP A 14 7.91 19.48 5.89
CA ASP A 14 6.52 19.41 6.33
C ASP A 14 5.55 20.14 5.39
N GLY A 15 5.93 21.33 4.92
CA GLY A 15 5.13 22.10 3.97
C GLY A 15 4.94 21.38 2.63
N ILE A 16 5.99 20.72 2.13
CA ILE A 16 5.94 19.95 0.88
C ILE A 16 5.05 18.72 1.05
N ILE A 17 5.17 18.00 2.18
CA ILE A 17 4.32 16.84 2.46
C ILE A 17 2.85 17.26 2.50
N ARG A 18 2.51 18.36 3.19
CA ARG A 18 1.14 18.85 3.28
C ARG A 18 0.58 19.23 1.90
N ASP A 19 1.36 19.96 1.10
CA ASP A 19 1.00 20.32 -0.27
C ASP A 19 0.72 19.07 -1.14
N TYR A 20 1.55 18.03 -1.01
CA TYR A 20 1.38 16.80 -1.77
C TYR A 20 0.18 15.98 -1.31
N ILE A 21 -0.08 15.92 0.00
CA ILE A 21 -1.27 15.24 0.53
C ILE A 21 -2.53 15.93 0.01
N GLU A 22 -2.57 17.26 0.02
CA GLU A 22 -3.70 18.03 -0.50
C GLU A 22 -3.93 17.75 -2.00
N LYS A 23 -2.85 17.73 -2.80
CA LYS A 23 -2.93 17.57 -4.25
C LYS A 23 -3.22 16.14 -4.73
N PHE A 24 -2.65 15.15 -4.05
CA PHE A 24 -2.53 13.79 -4.60
C PHE A 24 -3.22 12.71 -3.79
N SER A 25 -3.79 13.04 -2.63
CA SER A 25 -4.49 12.05 -1.84
C SER A 25 -5.92 11.79 -2.35
N ASN A 26 -6.48 10.65 -1.97
CA ASN A 26 -7.87 10.30 -2.26
C ASN A 26 -8.80 10.53 -1.04
N TRP A 27 -8.36 11.30 -0.04
CA TRP A 27 -9.20 11.55 1.16
C TRP A 27 -10.53 12.20 0.76
N GLY A 28 -11.63 11.68 1.30
CA GLY A 28 -12.98 12.18 1.01
C GLY A 28 -13.55 11.81 -0.36
N ARG A 29 -12.75 11.23 -1.28
CA ARG A 29 -13.19 10.88 -2.64
C ARG A 29 -14.43 9.97 -2.67
N TRP A 30 -14.56 9.09 -1.69
CA TRP A 30 -15.69 8.14 -1.57
C TRP A 30 -16.58 8.41 -0.35
N GLY A 31 -16.45 9.59 0.26
CA GLY A 31 -17.16 9.99 1.47
C GLY A 31 -16.32 9.90 2.74
N ALA A 32 -16.73 10.64 3.77
CA ALA A 32 -15.97 10.77 5.02
C ALA A 32 -15.92 9.48 5.87
N GLY A 33 -16.86 8.56 5.64
CA GLY A 33 -16.91 7.26 6.32
C GLY A 33 -16.39 6.10 5.47
N ASP A 34 -15.68 6.38 4.36
CA ASP A 34 -15.11 5.31 3.54
C ASP A 34 -13.94 4.61 4.23
N GLU A 35 -13.97 3.28 4.24
CA GLU A 35 -12.91 2.42 4.76
C GLU A 35 -12.27 1.53 3.67
N ARG A 36 -12.75 1.61 2.42
CA ARG A 36 -12.31 0.74 1.32
C ARG A 36 -11.23 1.37 0.45
N GLY A 37 -11.20 2.70 0.34
CA GLY A 37 -10.21 3.43 -0.46
C GLY A 37 -10.25 3.03 -1.94
N ALA A 38 -9.08 2.85 -2.54
CA ALA A 38 -8.95 2.55 -3.97
C ALA A 38 -9.67 1.26 -4.41
N MET A 39 -10.03 0.36 -3.49
CA MET A 39 -10.85 -0.82 -3.79
C MET A 39 -12.25 -0.45 -4.28
N ASN A 40 -12.74 0.77 -4.02
CA ASN A 40 -13.98 1.29 -4.59
C ASN A 40 -13.93 1.42 -6.13
N LEU A 41 -12.74 1.41 -6.74
CA LEU A 41 -12.57 1.39 -8.20
C LEU A 41 -12.80 0.01 -8.80
N VAL A 42 -12.89 -1.05 -7.99
CA VAL A 42 -13.11 -2.43 -8.43
C VAL A 42 -14.54 -2.83 -8.10
N GLY A 43 -15.42 -2.76 -9.09
CA GLY A 43 -16.83 -3.13 -8.99
C GLY A 43 -17.25 -4.24 -9.96
N PRO A 44 -18.57 -4.51 -10.07
CA PRO A 44 -19.10 -5.55 -10.94
C PRO A 44 -18.64 -5.45 -12.40
N GLU A 45 -18.54 -4.24 -12.94
CA GLU A 45 -18.09 -4.02 -14.32
C GLU A 45 -16.64 -4.45 -14.54
N GLN A 46 -15.73 -4.07 -13.63
CA GLN A 46 -14.31 -4.48 -13.71
C GLN A 46 -14.17 -6.00 -13.56
N ILE A 47 -14.98 -6.63 -12.69
CA ILE A 47 -15.00 -8.08 -12.51
C ILE A 47 -15.44 -8.78 -13.82
N THR A 48 -16.55 -8.36 -14.42
CA THR A 48 -17.03 -8.93 -15.68
C THR A 48 -16.01 -8.73 -16.79
N ALA A 49 -15.45 -7.53 -16.93
CA ALA A 49 -14.42 -7.24 -17.93
C ALA A 49 -13.20 -8.16 -17.76
N ALA A 50 -12.69 -8.31 -16.54
CA ALA A 50 -11.56 -9.18 -16.24
C ALA A 50 -11.85 -10.66 -16.57
N ALA A 51 -13.07 -11.15 -16.26
CA ALA A 51 -13.47 -12.51 -16.57
C ALA A 51 -13.42 -12.80 -18.09
N THR A 52 -13.74 -11.82 -18.94
CA THR A 52 -13.67 -11.98 -20.41
C THR A 52 -12.24 -12.17 -20.94
N LEU A 53 -11.21 -11.86 -20.15
CA LEU A 53 -9.81 -12.02 -20.55
C LEU A 53 -9.35 -13.49 -20.50
N VAL A 54 -10.07 -14.37 -19.80
CA VAL A 54 -9.73 -15.79 -19.71
C VAL A 54 -10.01 -16.48 -21.05
N ARG A 55 -8.96 -17.02 -21.70
CA ARG A 55 -9.07 -17.74 -22.98
C ARG A 55 -8.72 -19.21 -22.90
N GLN A 56 -7.69 -19.57 -22.12
CA GLN A 56 -7.14 -20.93 -22.08
C GLN A 56 -7.41 -21.67 -20.77
N GLY A 57 -7.98 -21.00 -19.75
CA GLY A 57 -8.21 -21.58 -18.43
C GLY A 57 -6.93 -21.95 -17.65
N LYS A 58 -5.75 -21.47 -18.07
CA LYS A 58 -4.50 -21.71 -17.36
C LYS A 58 -4.45 -20.89 -16.07
N VAL A 59 -4.08 -21.53 -14.98
CA VAL A 59 -3.89 -20.89 -13.67
C VAL A 59 -2.41 -20.89 -13.33
N ILE A 60 -1.87 -19.72 -13.02
CA ILE A 60 -0.47 -19.54 -12.62
C ILE A 60 -0.49 -18.97 -11.20
N SER A 61 0.10 -19.70 -10.24
CA SER A 61 0.18 -19.20 -8.87
C SER A 61 1.19 -18.05 -8.77
N MET A 62 0.77 -16.94 -8.17
CA MET A 62 1.63 -15.77 -7.85
C MET A 62 2.12 -15.77 -6.41
N THR A 63 1.91 -16.88 -5.68
CA THR A 63 2.37 -17.02 -4.29
C THR A 63 3.82 -17.54 -4.26
N LEU A 64 4.60 -17.05 -3.31
CA LEU A 64 5.82 -17.74 -2.91
C LEU A 64 5.48 -19.02 -2.12
N PRO A 65 6.37 -20.03 -2.11
CA PRO A 65 6.25 -21.15 -1.18
C PRO A 65 6.12 -20.65 0.26
N TYR A 66 5.14 -21.17 1.00
CA TYR A 66 4.95 -20.82 2.41
C TYR A 66 5.87 -21.69 3.28
N ASP A 67 7.14 -21.33 3.30
CA ASP A 67 8.18 -22.01 4.06
C ASP A 67 9.24 -21.04 4.61
N LEU A 68 10.23 -21.57 5.33
CA LEU A 68 11.29 -20.79 5.99
C LEU A 68 12.34 -20.20 5.02
N ARG A 69 12.22 -20.46 3.72
CA ARG A 69 13.15 -19.98 2.68
C ARG A 69 12.63 -18.71 2.00
N GLY A 70 11.53 -18.14 2.50
CA GLY A 70 11.00 -16.87 2.06
C GLY A 70 11.98 -15.70 2.29
N PRO A 71 11.77 -14.57 1.63
CA PRO A 71 12.67 -13.40 1.71
C PRO A 71 12.67 -12.72 3.09
N GLN A 72 11.66 -12.99 3.92
CA GLN A 72 11.58 -12.47 5.28
C GLN A 72 12.37 -13.40 6.22
N SER A 73 13.60 -13.02 6.52
CA SER A 73 14.51 -13.81 7.37
C SER A 73 14.15 -13.85 8.86
N GLY A 74 13.14 -13.10 9.30
CA GLY A 74 12.73 -13.03 10.71
C GLY A 74 13.77 -12.39 11.64
N GLY A 75 14.86 -11.83 11.10
CA GLY A 75 15.88 -11.16 11.90
C GLY A 75 15.31 -9.93 12.59
N PHE A 76 15.42 -9.88 13.92
CA PHE A 76 15.20 -8.65 14.66
C PHE A 76 16.22 -7.61 14.17
N ARG A 77 15.75 -6.45 13.72
CA ARG A 77 16.62 -5.28 13.57
C ARG A 77 16.98 -4.85 15.00
N ALA A 78 18.24 -5.04 15.38
CA ALA A 78 18.83 -4.41 16.56
C ALA A 78 19.13 -2.94 16.28
#